data_AF-A0A9D5BBC3-F1
#
_entry.id   AF-A0A9D5BBC3-F1
#
_cell.length_a   1.000
_cell.length_b   1.000
_cell.length_c   1.000
_cell.angle_alpha   90.00
_cell.angle_beta   90.00
_cell.angle_gamma   90.00
#
_symmetry.space_group_name_H-M   'P 1'
#
loop_
_entity.id
_entity.type
_entity.pdbx_description
1 polymer ?
#
loop_
_entity_poly.entity_id
_entity_poly.type
_entity_poly.pdbx_seq_one_letter_code
_entity_poly.pdbx_strand_id
1 'polypeptide(L)'
;PFSFTKIFLPQEKMYSSLAIYNSNFYQTTRCKASYEITKDSSQAVTRRSAKFQASIWTYDYIQSLSSEYKEVMYKEQRLMLREKVRMMFKKMESEIDQLEFIDVLQRLGVAYQFTNEIRNILDNIYNTQTSKLKNNLYATSLKFRLL
;
A
#
# COMPACT_ATOMS: atom_id res chain seq x y z
N PRO A 1 19.21 14.87 14.47
CA PRO A 1 18.71 13.74 15.29
C PRO A 1 17.19 13.86 15.50
N PHE A 2 16.41 13.28 14.59
CA PHE A 2 14.95 13.28 14.71
C PHE A 2 14.48 11.97 15.34
N SER A 3 14.04 12.08 16.59
CA SER A 3 13.40 11.00 17.35
C SER A 3 11.99 10.79 16.82
N PHE A 4 11.70 9.59 16.32
CA PHE A 4 10.33 9.14 16.11
C PHE A 4 9.85 8.46 17.39
N THR A 5 8.89 9.08 18.08
CA THR A 5 8.15 8.39 19.14
C THR A 5 6.66 8.65 19.06
N LYS A 6 5.93 7.54 19.19
CA LYS A 6 4.49 7.33 19.39
C LYS A 6 3.58 7.43 18.16
N ILE A 7 3.48 6.29 17.48
CA ILE A 7 2.24 5.85 16.86
C ILE A 7 1.17 5.82 17.96
N PHE A 8 0.17 6.68 17.86
CA PHE A 8 -1.02 6.63 18.71
C PHE A 8 -1.86 5.45 18.24
N LEU A 9 -1.83 4.34 19.00
CA LEU A 9 -2.82 3.28 18.85
C LEU A 9 -4.21 3.88 19.19
N PRO A 10 -5.25 3.64 18.38
CA PRO A 10 -6.61 4.00 18.77
C PRO A 10 -6.95 3.22 20.04
N GLN A 11 -7.37 3.93 21.09
CA GLN A 11 -7.85 3.29 22.30
C GLN A 11 -9.06 2.40 21.96
N GLU A 12 -8.98 1.13 22.34
CA GLU A 12 -10.13 0.24 22.37
C GLU A 12 -11.16 0.83 23.33
N LYS A 13 -12.21 1.43 22.77
CA LYS A 13 -13.44 1.66 23.52
C LYS A 13 -14.23 0.36 23.48
N MET A 14 -14.16 -0.37 24.60
CA MET A 14 -15.03 -1.50 24.89
C MET A 14 -16.46 -0.96 25.04
N TYR A 15 -17.17 -0.83 23.93
CA TYR A 15 -18.60 -0.55 23.95
C TYR A 15 -19.33 -1.85 24.27
N SER A 16 -19.69 -2.03 25.53
CA SER A 16 -20.76 -2.96 25.90
C SER A 16 -22.08 -2.39 25.41
N SER A 17 -22.50 -2.79 24.21
CA SER A 17 -23.86 -2.53 23.76
C SER A 17 -24.66 -3.83 23.73
N LEU A 18 -25.42 -4.05 24.80
CA LEU A 18 -26.72 -4.71 24.69
C LEU A 18 -27.63 -3.78 23.88
N ALA A 19 -27.41 -3.74 22.57
CA ALA A 19 -28.33 -3.09 21.64
C ALA A 19 -29.19 -4.19 21.03
N ILE A 20 -30.45 -4.24 21.43
CA ILE A 20 -31.51 -4.90 20.65
C ILE A 20 -31.59 -4.09 19.35
N TYR A 21 -30.82 -4.52 18.35
CA TYR A 21 -30.73 -3.84 17.07
C TYR A 21 -31.89 -4.31 16.20
N ASN A 22 -32.95 -3.50 16.18
CA ASN A 22 -34.02 -3.61 15.20
C ASN A 22 -33.48 -3.12 13.86
N SER A 23 -32.78 -3.99 13.14
CA SER A 23 -32.30 -3.72 11.79
C SER A 23 -33.43 -3.93 10.79
N ASN A 24 -33.98 -2.83 10.28
CA ASN A 24 -34.46 -2.82 8.90
C ASN A 24 -33.23 -3.04 8.00
N PHE A 25 -32.91 -4.31 7.75
CA PHE A 25 -31.87 -4.75 6.84
C PHE A 25 -32.19 -4.23 5.44
N TYR A 26 -31.48 -3.19 4.99
CA TYR A 26 -31.32 -2.98 3.55
C TYR A 26 -30.58 -4.20 3.00
N GLN A 27 -31.15 -4.77 1.95
CA GLN A 27 -30.99 -6.17 1.54
C GLN A 27 -29.53 -6.62 1.47
N THR A 28 -29.19 -7.61 2.31
CA THR A 28 -28.15 -8.55 1.92
C THR A 28 -28.61 -9.19 0.62
N THR A 29 -27.83 -9.06 -0.46
CA THR A 29 -28.06 -9.83 -1.69
C THR A 29 -27.78 -11.29 -1.34
N ARG A 30 -28.76 -11.93 -0.73
CA ARG A 30 -28.70 -13.32 -0.35
C ARG A 30 -29.02 -14.09 -1.62
N CYS A 31 -27.99 -14.57 -2.30
CA CYS A 31 -28.15 -15.56 -3.36
C CYS A 31 -28.81 -16.80 -2.75
N LYS A 32 -30.15 -16.86 -2.80
CA LYS A 32 -30.90 -18.08 -2.53
C LYS A 32 -30.91 -18.88 -3.83
N ALA A 33 -30.03 -19.86 -3.94
CA ALA A 33 -30.26 -20.94 -4.89
C ALA A 33 -31.51 -21.69 -4.42
N SER A 34 -32.57 -21.66 -5.22
CA SER A 34 -33.73 -22.54 -5.05
C SER A 34 -33.29 -23.95 -5.40
N TYR A 35 -33.26 -24.84 -4.42
CA TYR A 35 -33.17 -26.28 -4.67
C TYR A 35 -34.54 -26.88 -4.36
N GLU A 36 -35.11 -27.60 -5.33
CA GLU A 36 -36.24 -28.47 -5.04
C GLU A 36 -35.71 -29.67 -4.26
N ILE A 37 -36.32 -29.95 -3.10
CA ILE A 37 -36.02 -31.15 -2.33
C ILE A 37 -36.83 -32.28 -2.94
N THR A 38 -36.30 -32.96 -3.96
CA THR A 38 -36.72 -34.32 -4.25
C THR A 38 -36.28 -35.19 -3.09
N LYS A 39 -37.26 -35.72 -2.34
CA LYS A 39 -37.03 -36.73 -1.30
C LYS A 39 -36.59 -38.02 -1.99
N ASP A 40 -35.32 -38.11 -2.33
CA ASP A 40 -34.70 -39.39 -2.61
C ASP A 40 -33.67 -39.72 -1.52
N SER A 41 -33.79 -40.94 -1.03
CA SER A 41 -33.06 -41.49 0.09
C SER A 41 -31.64 -41.82 -0.33
N SER A 42 -30.77 -40.81 -0.39
CA SER A 42 -29.32 -41.03 -0.50
C SER A 42 -28.60 -40.08 0.45
N GLN A 43 -27.88 -40.67 1.41
CA GLN A 43 -27.04 -40.07 2.45
C GLN A 43 -26.68 -38.60 2.18
N ALA A 44 -27.29 -37.69 2.96
CA ALA A 44 -26.91 -36.28 2.96
C ALA A 44 -25.44 -36.18 3.40
N VAL A 45 -24.53 -35.98 2.44
CA VAL A 45 -23.13 -35.70 2.74
C VAL A 45 -23.07 -34.41 3.53
N THR A 46 -22.85 -34.52 4.85
CA THR A 46 -22.76 -33.37 5.74
C THR A 46 -21.46 -32.63 5.44
N ARG A 47 -21.57 -31.48 4.77
CA ARG A 47 -20.42 -30.64 4.46
C ARG A 47 -19.86 -30.03 5.75
N ARG A 48 -18.56 -30.25 6.01
CA ARG A 48 -17.86 -29.60 7.13
C ARG A 48 -17.76 -28.09 6.87
N SER A 49 -18.17 -27.28 7.86
CA SER A 49 -17.94 -25.83 7.84
C SER A 49 -16.60 -25.50 8.50
N ALA A 50 -15.79 -24.69 7.82
CA ALA A 50 -14.46 -24.28 8.28
C ALA A 50 -14.51 -23.19 9.38
N LYS A 51 -15.70 -22.68 9.74
CA LYS A 51 -15.88 -21.63 10.76
C LYS A 51 -14.98 -20.39 10.56
N PHE A 52 -14.90 -19.89 9.33
CA PHE A 52 -14.19 -18.65 9.03
C PHE A 52 -14.78 -17.47 9.80
N GLN A 53 -13.91 -16.58 10.28
CA GLN A 53 -14.32 -15.33 10.90
C GLN A 53 -14.86 -14.36 9.83
N ALA A 54 -15.76 -13.47 10.26
CA ALA A 54 -16.29 -12.44 9.39
C ALA A 54 -15.21 -11.40 9.04
N SER A 55 -15.45 -10.63 7.98
CA SER A 55 -14.60 -9.49 7.63
C SER A 55 -14.54 -8.47 8.77
N ILE A 56 -13.35 -7.94 9.01
CA ILE A 56 -13.13 -6.82 9.95
C ILE A 56 -13.82 -5.54 9.43
N TRP A 57 -13.95 -5.41 8.11
CA TRP A 57 -14.58 -4.27 7.46
C TRP A 57 -16.01 -4.61 7.06
N THR A 58 -16.99 -3.88 7.60
CA THR A 58 -18.40 -3.98 7.20
C THR A 58 -18.65 -3.17 5.93
N TYR A 59 -19.72 -3.52 5.20
CA TYR A 59 -20.10 -2.81 4.00
C TYR A 59 -20.37 -1.32 4.26
N ASP A 60 -21.14 -1.01 5.30
CA ASP A 60 -21.47 0.36 5.69
C ASP A 60 -20.21 1.15 6.09
N TYR A 61 -19.25 0.49 6.77
CA TYR A 61 -17.96 1.11 7.07
C TYR A 61 -17.21 1.48 5.80
N ILE A 62 -17.10 0.56 4.84
CA ILE A 62 -16.43 0.82 3.56
C ILE A 62 -17.12 1.96 2.80
N GLN A 63 -18.45 1.99 2.78
CA GLN A 63 -19.20 3.09 2.15
C GLN A 63 -18.99 4.43 2.84
N SER A 64 -18.80 4.44 4.17
CA SER A 64 -18.58 5.67 4.95
C SER A 64 -17.18 6.26 4.77
N LEU A 65 -16.25 5.52 4.15
CA LEU A 65 -14.88 6.00 3.92
C LEU A 65 -14.91 7.26 3.05
N SER A 66 -14.42 8.35 3.64
CA SER A 66 -14.18 9.60 2.94
C SER A 66 -12.77 10.08 3.24
N SER A 67 -12.20 10.84 2.31
CA SER A 67 -10.86 11.41 2.45
C SER A 67 -10.92 12.92 2.36
N GLU A 68 -10.28 13.58 3.32
CA GLU A 68 -10.00 15.03 3.27
C GLU A 68 -8.98 15.35 2.18
N TYR A 69 -8.15 14.38 1.80
CA TYR A 69 -7.11 14.49 0.76
C TYR A 69 -7.69 14.35 -0.65
N LYS A 70 -8.66 15.21 -0.97
CA LYS A 70 -9.20 15.32 -2.32
C LYS A 70 -8.15 15.94 -3.24
N GLU A 71 -7.97 15.35 -4.42
CA GLU A 71 -6.89 15.70 -5.34
C GLU A 71 -6.83 17.19 -5.67
N VAL A 72 -8.00 17.85 -5.77
CA VAL A 72 -8.11 19.28 -6.11
C VAL A 72 -7.40 20.17 -5.09
N MET A 73 -7.51 19.89 -3.79
CA MET A 73 -6.98 20.76 -2.73
C MET A 73 -5.45 20.74 -2.66
N TYR A 74 -4.85 19.58 -2.94
CA TYR A 74 -3.40 19.36 -2.78
C TYR A 74 -2.67 19.27 -4.12
N LYS A 75 -3.35 19.54 -5.23
CA LYS A 75 -2.79 19.40 -6.58
C LYS A 75 -1.55 20.27 -6.76
N GLU A 76 -1.64 21.55 -6.42
CA GLU A 76 -0.55 22.51 -6.59
C GLU A 76 0.65 22.15 -5.71
N GLN A 77 0.41 21.84 -4.44
CA GLN A 77 1.46 21.40 -3.51
C GLN A 77 2.15 20.13 -4.00
N ARG A 78 1.37 19.14 -4.47
CA ARG A 78 1.92 17.91 -5.05
C ARG A 78 2.81 18.20 -6.26
N LEU A 79 2.37 19.06 -7.18
CA LEU A 79 3.15 19.44 -8.35
C LEU A 79 4.43 20.17 -7.95
N MET A 80 4.36 21.10 -7.00
CA MET A 80 5.53 21.82 -6.49
C MET A 80 6.54 20.86 -5.85
N LEU A 81 6.09 19.92 -5.02
CA LEU A 81 6.96 18.92 -4.39
C LEU A 81 7.56 17.97 -5.43
N ARG A 82 6.77 17.57 -6.44
CA ARG A 82 7.27 16.74 -7.54
C ARG A 82 8.43 17.41 -8.27
N GLU A 83 8.29 18.68 -8.62
CA GLU A 83 9.36 19.43 -9.29
C GLU A 83 10.57 19.65 -8.39
N LYS A 84 10.38 19.84 -7.07
CA LYS A 84 11.50 19.88 -6.11
C LYS A 84 12.29 18.56 -6.10
N VAL A 85 11.60 17.42 -6.07
CA VAL A 85 12.26 16.10 -6.12
C VAL A 85 12.99 15.90 -7.46
N ARG A 86 12.43 16.36 -8.58
CA ARG A 86 13.11 16.37 -9.89
C ARG A 86 14.40 17.19 -9.88
N MET A 87 14.39 18.35 -9.22
CA MET A 87 15.61 19.15 -9.07
C MET A 87 16.65 18.49 -8.18
N MET A 88 16.23 17.73 -7.15
CA MET A 88 17.15 16.97 -6.30
C MET A 88 17.94 15.93 -7.11
N PHE A 89 17.28 15.21 -8.02
CA PHE A 89 17.96 14.28 -8.93
C PHE A 89 19.07 14.96 -9.76
N LYS A 90 18.80 16.19 -10.26
CA LYS A 90 19.76 16.94 -11.09
C LYS A 90 20.94 17.52 -10.30
N LYS A 91 20.77 17.75 -9.00
CA LYS A 91 21.79 18.34 -8.12
C LYS A 91 22.77 17.28 -7.58
N MET A 92 22.38 16.01 -7.54
CA MET A 92 23.23 14.93 -7.05
C MET A 92 24.28 14.55 -8.09
N GLU A 93 25.55 14.67 -7.73
CA GLU A 93 26.69 14.32 -8.60
C GLU A 93 27.27 12.93 -8.27
N SER A 94 27.10 12.46 -7.03
CA SER A 94 27.59 11.16 -6.55
C SER A 94 26.65 10.03 -6.97
N GLU A 95 27.20 9.01 -7.63
CA GLU A 95 26.47 7.80 -8.02
C GLU A 95 25.86 7.08 -6.81
N ILE A 96 26.56 7.08 -5.66
CA ILE A 96 26.08 6.46 -4.42
C ILE A 96 24.84 7.21 -3.92
N ASP A 97 24.93 8.54 -3.83
CA ASP A 97 23.85 9.39 -3.33
C ASP A 97 22.60 9.27 -4.23
N GLN A 98 22.81 9.16 -5.54
CA GLN A 98 21.73 8.92 -6.51
C GLN A 98 21.05 7.56 -6.26
N LEU A 99 21.81 6.49 -6.05
CA LEU A 99 21.26 5.17 -5.74
C LEU A 99 20.52 5.15 -4.40
N GLU A 100 21.06 5.80 -3.37
CA GLU A 100 20.39 5.94 -2.07
C GLU A 100 19.08 6.72 -2.19
N PHE A 101 19.08 7.80 -2.98
CA PHE A 101 17.88 8.58 -3.19
C PHE A 101 16.79 7.78 -3.92
N ILE A 102 17.17 6.98 -4.91
CA ILE A 102 16.25 6.05 -5.59
C ILE A 102 15.68 5.04 -4.59
N ASP A 103 16.51 4.45 -3.73
CA ASP A 103 16.05 3.51 -2.71
C ASP A 103 15.02 4.14 -1.76
N VAL A 104 15.29 5.35 -1.28
CA VAL A 104 14.37 6.09 -0.42
C VAL A 104 13.03 6.34 -1.13
N LEU A 105 13.05 6.77 -2.39
CA LEU A 105 11.82 7.01 -3.15
C LEU A 105 11.00 5.73 -3.39
N GLN A 106 11.67 4.59 -3.61
CA GLN A 106 11.01 3.29 -3.75
C GLN A 106 10.37 2.85 -2.43
N ARG A 107 11.09 2.97 -1.31
CA ARG A 107 10.57 2.64 0.04
C ARG A 107 9.41 3.54 0.46
N LEU A 108 9.42 4.80 0.02
CA LEU A 108 8.32 5.74 0.24
C LEU A 108 7.10 5.48 -0.66
N GLY A 109 7.21 4.58 -1.65
CA GLY A 109 6.11 4.27 -2.57
C GLY A 109 5.80 5.39 -3.57
N VAL A 110 6.71 6.34 -3.77
CA VAL A 110 6.53 7.50 -4.69
C VAL A 110 7.40 7.41 -5.95
N ALA A 111 8.26 6.39 -6.06
CA ALA A 111 9.15 6.18 -7.20
C ALA A 111 8.43 6.16 -8.56
N TYR A 112 7.19 5.67 -8.61
CA TYR A 112 6.40 5.57 -9.85
C TYR A 112 6.13 6.94 -10.53
N GLN A 113 6.28 8.05 -9.80
CA GLN A 113 6.14 9.40 -10.35
C GLN A 113 7.39 9.88 -11.12
N PHE A 114 8.51 9.18 -10.96
CA PHE A 114 9.85 9.55 -11.45
C PHE A 114 10.50 8.42 -12.27
N THR A 115 9.69 7.54 -12.87
CA THR A 115 10.18 6.34 -13.58
C THR A 115 11.21 6.67 -14.66
N ASN A 116 11.05 7.79 -15.36
CA ASN A 116 11.98 8.21 -16.42
C ASN A 116 13.32 8.70 -15.85
N GLU A 117 13.27 9.52 -14.80
CA GLU A 117 14.44 10.04 -14.11
C GLU A 117 15.25 8.90 -13.49
N ILE A 118 14.57 7.97 -12.80
CA ILE A 118 15.18 6.78 -12.20
C ILE A 118 15.85 5.92 -13.28
N ARG A 119 15.15 5.63 -14.38
CA ARG A 119 15.70 4.83 -15.47
C ARG A 119 16.95 5.46 -16.07
N ASN A 120 16.92 6.76 -16.38
CA ASN A 120 18.08 7.46 -16.93
C ASN A 120 19.30 7.39 -16.00
N ILE A 121 19.08 7.56 -14.69
CA ILE A 121 20.17 7.50 -13.70
C ILE A 121 20.75 6.09 -13.63
N LEU A 122 19.89 5.06 -13.56
CA LEU A 122 20.33 3.67 -13.51
C LEU A 122 21.07 3.26 -14.79
N ASP A 123 20.56 3.65 -15.97
CA ASP A 123 21.22 3.41 -17.26
C ASP A 123 22.58 4.10 -17.32
N ASN A 124 22.68 5.34 -16.83
CA ASN A 124 23.96 6.05 -16.75
C ASN A 124 24.95 5.32 -15.83
N ILE A 125 24.53 4.96 -14.61
CA ILE A 125 25.36 4.24 -13.64
C ILE A 125 25.77 2.84 -14.13
N TYR A 126 24.91 2.17 -14.90
CA TYR A 126 25.23 0.89 -15.52
C TYR A 126 26.36 1.02 -16.54
N ASN A 127 26.26 2.03 -17.42
CA ASN A 127 27.23 2.28 -18.48
C ASN A 127 28.54 2.90 -17.96
N THR A 128 28.50 3.70 -16.91
CA THR A 128 29.69 4.20 -16.23
C THR A 128 30.29 3.08 -15.38
N GLN A 129 31.25 2.35 -15.95
CA GLN A 129 31.94 1.27 -15.23
C GLN A 129 32.96 1.85 -14.25
N THR A 130 32.48 2.54 -13.21
CA THR A 130 33.31 3.22 -12.22
C THR A 130 33.94 2.23 -11.24
N SER A 131 35.26 2.27 -11.12
CA SER A 131 36.02 1.51 -10.12
C SER A 131 35.70 1.92 -8.68
N LYS A 132 35.14 3.13 -8.49
CA LYS A 132 34.78 3.68 -7.17
C LYS A 132 33.74 2.85 -6.43
N LEU A 133 32.74 2.29 -7.13
CA LEU A 133 31.70 1.47 -6.50
C LEU A 133 32.22 0.07 -6.13
N LYS A 134 33.15 -0.48 -6.92
CA LYS A 134 33.67 -1.85 -6.77
C LYS A 134 34.34 -2.11 -5.42
N ASN A 135 34.89 -1.08 -4.78
CA ASN A 135 35.59 -1.20 -3.50
C ASN A 135 34.66 -1.05 -2.28
N ASN A 136 33.37 -0.78 -2.49
CA ASN A 136 32.40 -0.59 -1.42
C ASN A 136 31.27 -1.63 -1.53
N LEU A 137 31.20 -2.54 -0.54
CA LEU A 137 30.20 -3.61 -0.48
C LEU A 137 28.77 -3.07 -0.44
N TYR A 138 28.52 -2.02 0.34
CA TYR A 138 27.21 -1.39 0.44
C TYR A 138 26.79 -0.78 -0.90
N ALA A 139 27.67 0.01 -1.52
CA ALA A 139 27.37 0.64 -2.80
C ALA A 139 27.17 -0.39 -3.92
N THR A 140 27.98 -1.45 -3.93
CA THR A 140 27.87 -2.56 -4.90
C THR A 140 26.57 -3.34 -4.73
N SER A 141 26.22 -3.72 -3.51
CA SER A 141 24.97 -4.44 -3.23
C SER A 141 23.73 -3.60 -3.52
N LEU A 142 23.78 -2.30 -3.22
CA LEU A 142 22.71 -1.36 -3.53
C LEU A 142 22.51 -1.22 -5.04
N LYS A 143 23.60 -1.03 -5.79
CA LYS A 143 23.57 -1.01 -7.26
C LYS A 143 22.98 -2.29 -7.84
N PHE A 144 23.43 -3.45 -7.37
CA PHE A 144 22.95 -4.76 -7.83
C PHE A 144 21.45 -4.96 -7.59
N ARG A 145 20.91 -4.48 -6.47
CA ARG A 145 19.49 -4.60 -6.16
C ARG A 145 18.61 -3.68 -7.02
N LEU A 146 19.13 -2.51 -7.41
CA LEU A 146 18.38 -1.48 -8.13
C LEU A 146 18.39 -1.68 -9.65
N LEU A 147 19.43 -2.33 -10.19
CA LEU A 147 19.55 -2.72 -11.60
C LEU A 147 18.89 -4.08 -11.86
#